data_AF-A4XDE9-F1
#
_entry.id   AF-A4XDE9-F1
#
_cell.length_a   1.000
_cell.length_b   1.000
_cell.length_c   1.000
_cell.angle_alpha   90.00
_cell.angle_beta   90.00
_cell.angle_gamma   90.00
#
_symmetry.space_group_name_H-M   'P 1'
#
loop_
_entity.id
_entity.type
_entity.pdbx_description
1 polymer ?
#
loop_
_entity_poly.entity_id
_entity_poly.type
_entity_poly.pdbx_seq_one_letter_code
_entity_poly.pdbx_strand_id
1 'polypeptide(L)'
;MSDLRGPTTDDRPDRMTANLTIRYFAGARAAAGRVEEHLPAGRSLDAVLTDIADRHGERLRAVLGVASFLVDGVNWHDRQAPLPAGTTIDVLPPFAGG
;
A
#
# COMPACT_ATOMS: atom_id res chain seq x y z
N MET A 1 36.67 -0.72 -29.62
CA MET A 1 36.11 0.58 -29.23
C MET A 1 34.60 0.41 -29.31
N SER A 2 33.93 0.46 -28.15
CA SER A 2 32.46 0.45 -27.99
C SER A 2 31.79 -0.94 -28.25
N ASP A 3 30.86 -1.48 -27.44
CA ASP A 3 29.91 -0.91 -26.50
C ASP A 3 29.48 -1.91 -25.39
N LEU A 4 28.82 -1.36 -24.38
CA LEU A 4 28.31 -1.92 -23.14
C LEU A 4 27.30 -3.07 -23.27
N ARG A 5 27.26 -3.94 -22.24
CA ARG A 5 26.02 -4.30 -21.52
C ARG A 5 26.39 -4.81 -20.12
N GLY A 6 25.92 -4.08 -19.11
CA GLY A 6 26.29 -4.25 -17.70
C GLY A 6 25.85 -5.58 -17.08
N PRO A 7 26.16 -5.80 -15.78
CA PRO A 7 25.62 -6.95 -15.07
C PRO A 7 24.10 -6.88 -15.19
N THR A 8 23.52 -7.91 -15.80
CA THR A 8 22.08 -8.15 -15.72
C THR A 8 21.83 -8.48 -14.25
N THR A 9 21.43 -7.47 -13.47
CA THR A 9 20.75 -7.70 -12.21
C THR A 9 19.60 -8.64 -12.55
N ASP A 10 19.69 -9.87 -12.05
CA ASP A 10 18.56 -10.79 -11.96
C ASP A 10 17.53 -10.09 -11.06
N ASP A 11 16.71 -9.22 -11.66
CA ASP A 11 15.58 -8.54 -11.02
C ASP A 11 14.40 -9.51 -10.92
N ARG A 12 14.65 -10.74 -10.45
CA ARG A 12 13.56 -11.52 -9.89
C ARG A 12 13.37 -10.93 -8.51
N PRO A 13 12.31 -10.14 -8.24
CA PRO A 13 12.00 -9.83 -6.86
C PRO A 13 11.85 -11.18 -6.18
N ASP A 14 12.81 -11.52 -5.31
CA ASP A 14 12.64 -12.58 -4.36
C ASP A 14 11.27 -12.31 -3.74
N ARG A 15 10.34 -13.26 -3.86
CA ARG A 15 8.95 -13.02 -3.45
C ARG A 15 8.86 -12.61 -1.96
N MET A 16 9.95 -12.69 -1.20
CA MET A 16 10.08 -12.24 0.18
C MET A 16 10.60 -10.79 0.34
N THR A 17 11.18 -10.15 -0.69
CA THR A 17 11.66 -8.75 -0.66
C THR A 17 10.82 -7.78 -1.49
N ALA A 18 9.81 -8.27 -2.18
CA ALA A 18 8.96 -7.47 -3.02
C ALA A 18 7.99 -6.64 -2.15
N ASN A 19 7.96 -5.32 -2.34
CA ASN A 19 7.16 -4.41 -1.51
C ASN A 19 6.01 -3.77 -2.30
N LEU A 20 4.97 -3.37 -1.57
CA LEU A 20 3.91 -2.47 -2.01
C LEU A 20 4.00 -1.15 -1.24
N THR A 21 3.40 -0.11 -1.80
CA THR A 21 3.36 1.23 -1.21
C THR A 21 1.95 1.54 -0.74
N ILE A 22 1.80 2.17 0.42
CA ILE A 22 0.51 2.67 0.93
C ILE A 22 0.62 4.17 1.07
N ARG A 23 -0.33 4.91 0.50
CA ARG A 23 -0.37 6.38 0.54
C ARG A 23 -1.60 6.84 1.31
N TYR A 24 -1.37 7.69 2.31
CA TYR A 24 -2.41 8.18 3.19
C TYR A 24 -2.84 9.60 2.80
N PHE A 25 -4.15 9.80 2.65
CA PHE A 25 -4.72 11.10 2.30
C PHE A 25 -5.57 11.65 3.45
N ALA A 26 -5.67 12.98 3.53
CA ALA A 26 -6.54 13.72 4.45
C ALA A 26 -6.49 13.17 5.91
N GLY A 27 -7.63 12.74 6.45
CA GLY A 27 -7.75 12.20 7.81
C GLY A 27 -6.91 10.94 8.07
N ALA A 28 -6.65 10.13 7.04
CA ALA A 28 -5.82 8.93 7.15
C ALA A 28 -4.35 9.31 7.37
N ARG A 29 -3.86 10.36 6.70
CA ARG A 29 -2.50 10.89 6.92
C ARG A 29 -2.34 11.40 8.36
N ALA A 30 -3.33 12.12 8.87
CA ALA A 30 -3.32 12.61 10.23
C ALA A 30 -3.38 11.48 11.27
N ALA A 31 -4.07 10.37 10.95
CA ALA A 31 -4.15 9.20 11.81
C ALA A 31 -2.87 8.33 11.77
N ALA A 32 -2.28 8.14 10.59
CA ALA A 32 -1.05 7.37 10.39
C ALA A 32 0.22 8.15 10.76
N GLY A 33 0.15 9.48 10.85
CA GLY A 33 1.30 10.34 11.13
C GLY A 33 2.34 10.42 10.00
N ARG A 34 2.08 9.79 8.86
CA ARG A 34 2.97 9.71 7.69
C ARG A 34 2.19 9.82 6.38
N VAL A 35 2.88 10.28 5.34
CA VAL A 35 2.30 10.41 3.98
C VAL A 35 2.20 9.06 3.28
N GLU A 36 3.17 8.19 3.49
CA GLU A 36 3.21 6.87 2.88
C GLU A 36 4.04 5.90 3.74
N GLU A 37 3.87 4.60 3.47
CA GLU A 37 4.71 3.54 4.01
C GLU A 37 4.86 2.36 3.04
N HIS A 38 5.91 1.58 3.23
CA HIS A 38 6.21 0.40 2.43
C HIS A 38 5.97 -0.88 3.24
N LEU A 39 5.31 -1.85 2.63
CA LEU A 39 5.01 -3.14 3.25
C LEU A 39 5.34 -4.30 2.31
N PRO A 40 5.57 -5.51 2.84
CA PRO A 40 5.71 -6.70 2.01
C PRO A 40 4.48 -6.93 1.12
N ALA A 41 4.73 -7.16 -0.16
CA ALA A 41 3.73 -7.54 -1.16
C ALA A 41 3.30 -9.00 -1.01
N GLY A 42 2.42 -9.48 -1.89
CA GLY A 42 1.89 -10.85 -1.87
C GLY A 42 0.84 -11.08 -0.78
N ARG A 43 0.47 -10.04 -0.04
CA ARG A 43 -0.61 -10.06 0.95
C ARG A 43 -1.90 -9.54 0.33
N SER A 44 -3.04 -10.01 0.83
CA SER A 44 -4.33 -9.49 0.43
C SER A 44 -4.54 -8.07 0.96
N LEU A 45 -5.42 -7.30 0.32
CA LEU A 45 -5.75 -5.95 0.79
C LEU A 45 -6.22 -5.98 2.25
N ASP A 46 -7.06 -6.95 2.62
CA ASP A 46 -7.58 -7.08 3.98
C ASP A 46 -6.49 -7.33 5.03
N ALA A 47 -5.54 -8.21 4.72
CA ALA A 47 -4.39 -8.49 5.58
C ALA A 47 -3.49 -7.26 5.74
N VAL A 48 -3.29 -6.50 4.66
CA VAL A 48 -2.54 -5.24 4.69
C VAL A 48 -3.22 -4.20 5.56
N LEU A 49 -4.55 -4.01 5.39
CA LEU A 49 -5.33 -3.04 6.17
C LEU A 49 -5.36 -3.39 7.66
N THR A 50 -5.47 -4.67 8.00
CA THR A 50 -5.42 -5.15 9.39
C THR A 50 -4.04 -4.88 10.00
N ASP A 51 -2.96 -5.22 9.29
CA ASP A 51 -1.57 -5.00 9.74
C ASP A 51 -1.29 -3.51 10.02
N ILE A 52 -1.72 -2.59 9.14
CA ILE A 52 -1.52 -1.15 9.40
C ILE A 52 -2.42 -0.64 10.53
N ALA A 53 -3.64 -1.16 10.68
CA ALA A 53 -4.53 -0.78 11.78
C ALA A 53 -3.92 -1.16 13.12
N ASP A 54 -3.35 -2.36 13.23
CA ASP A 54 -2.72 -2.87 14.45
C ASP A 54 -1.43 -2.09 14.78
N ARG A 55 -0.66 -1.67 13.78
CA ARG A 55 0.58 -0.89 13.96
C ARG A 55 0.32 0.55 14.42
N HIS A 56 -0.73 1.19 13.90
CA HIS A 56 -1.03 2.61 14.13
C HIS A 56 -2.10 2.86 15.21
N GLY A 57 -2.83 1.82 15.59
CA GLY A 57 -3.85 1.85 16.64
C GLY A 57 -5.24 2.32 16.16
N GLU A 58 -6.13 2.48 17.14
CA GLU A 58 -7.57 2.66 16.93
C GLU A 58 -7.94 3.86 16.05
N ARG A 59 -7.15 4.94 16.09
CA ARG A 59 -7.43 6.12 15.27
C ARG A 59 -7.36 5.82 13.78
N LEU A 60 -6.34 5.08 13.34
CA LEU A 60 -6.25 4.68 11.94
C LEU A 60 -7.30 3.61 11.62
N ARG A 61 -7.52 2.65 12.53
CA ARG A 61 -8.56 1.62 12.38
C ARG A 61 -9.93 2.21 12.07
N ALA A 62 -10.35 3.24 12.81
CA ALA A 62 -11.62 3.93 12.59
C ALA A 62 -11.68 4.59 11.20
N VAL A 63 -10.58 5.21 10.74
CA VAL A 63 -10.51 5.83 9.42
C VAL A 63 -10.60 4.76 8.31
N LEU A 64 -9.89 3.65 8.45
CA LEU A 64 -9.90 2.56 7.47
C LEU A 64 -11.29 1.92 7.32
N GLY A 65 -12.09 1.90 8.39
CA GLY A 65 -13.46 1.36 8.36
C GLY A 65 -14.44 2.14 7.49
N VAL A 66 -14.14 3.42 7.20
CA VAL A 66 -14.98 4.28 6.36
C VAL A 66 -14.30 4.72 5.06
N ALA A 67 -13.00 4.44 4.91
CA ALA A 67 -12.21 4.85 3.76
C ALA A 67 -12.46 4.01 2.50
N SER A 68 -12.26 4.65 1.35
CA SER A 68 -12.14 4.01 0.06
C SER A 68 -10.67 3.69 -0.24
N PHE A 69 -10.44 2.60 -0.97
CA PHE A 69 -9.11 2.11 -1.31
C PHE A 69 -8.97 2.00 -2.82
N LEU A 70 -7.94 2.63 -3.37
CA LEU A 70 -7.55 2.44 -4.76
C LEU A 70 -6.25 1.65 -4.80
N VAL A 71 -6.16 0.70 -5.72
CA VAL A 71 -4.95 -0.08 -5.98
C VAL A 71 -4.46 0.34 -7.35
N ASP A 72 -3.27 0.93 -7.44
CA ASP A 72 -2.71 1.54 -8.64
C ASP A 72 -3.68 2.53 -9.32
N GLY A 73 -4.40 3.30 -8.50
CA GLY A 73 -5.38 4.29 -8.95
C GLY A 73 -6.72 3.72 -9.44
N VAL A 74 -6.90 2.39 -9.41
CA VAL A 74 -8.17 1.73 -9.79
C VAL A 74 -8.90 1.15 -8.58
N ASN A 75 -10.23 1.11 -8.67
CA ASN A 75 -11.05 0.52 -7.62
C ASN A 75 -10.83 -1.00 -7.59
N TRP A 76 -10.27 -1.50 -6.49
CA TRP A 76 -9.91 -2.91 -6.36
C TRP A 76 -11.07 -3.73 -5.81
N HIS A 77 -11.59 -4.64 -6.63
CA HIS A 77 -12.78 -5.41 -6.29
C HIS A 77 -12.48 -6.72 -5.53
N ASP A 78 -11.33 -7.35 -5.79
CA ASP A 78 -10.97 -8.62 -5.17
C ASP A 78 -10.08 -8.43 -3.93
N ARG A 79 -10.71 -8.18 -2.77
CA ARG A 79 -9.99 -7.90 -1.53
C ARG A 79 -9.18 -9.08 -0.98
N GLN A 80 -9.37 -10.29 -1.51
CA GLN A 80 -8.67 -11.50 -1.08
C GLN A 80 -7.51 -11.86 -2.02
N ALA A 81 -7.51 -11.35 -3.25
CA ALA A 81 -6.39 -11.53 -4.16
C ALA A 81 -5.09 -10.94 -3.58
N PRO A 82 -3.96 -11.66 -3.72
CA PRO A 82 -2.66 -11.16 -3.28
C PRO A 82 -2.24 -9.97 -4.15
N LEU A 83 -1.86 -8.88 -3.49
CA LEU A 83 -1.40 -7.67 -4.17
C LEU A 83 0.00 -7.89 -4.75
N PRO A 84 0.23 -7.57 -6.04
CA PRO A 84 1.53 -7.71 -6.64
C PRO A 84 2.52 -6.70 -6.05
N ALA A 85 3.80 -6.96 -6.28
CA ALA A 85 4.86 -6.04 -5.90
C ALA A 85 4.85 -4.78 -6.77
N GLY A 86 5.28 -3.66 -6.20
CA GLY A 86 5.27 -2.35 -6.86
C GLY A 86 3.90 -1.68 -6.91
N THR A 87 2.85 -2.36 -6.44
CA THR A 87 1.52 -1.78 -6.37
C THR A 87 1.43 -0.69 -5.30
N THR A 88 0.65 0.34 -5.60
CA THR A 88 0.34 1.43 -4.70
C THR A 88 -1.10 1.35 -4.20
N ILE A 89 -1.31 1.46 -2.90
CA ILE A 89 -2.64 1.52 -2.27
C ILE A 89 -2.89 2.95 -1.79
N ASP A 90 -3.84 3.65 -2.38
CA ASP A 90 -4.26 4.96 -1.90
C ASP A 90 -5.42 4.81 -0.89
N VAL A 91 -5.22 5.34 0.32
CA VAL A 91 -6.23 5.36 1.39
C VAL A 91 -6.94 6.71 1.37
N LEU A 92 -8.19 6.69 0.91
CA LEU A 92 -9.03 7.87 0.70
C LEU A 92 -10.18 7.88 1.70
N PRO A 93 -10.01 8.46 2.89
CA PRO A 93 -11.14 8.64 3.80
C PRO A 93 -12.19 9.54 3.15
N PRO A 94 -13.48 9.37 3.51
CA PRO A 94 -14.51 10.29 3.07
C PRO A 94 -14.08 11.69 3.50
N PHE A 95 -14.27 12.67 2.61
CA PHE A 95 -14.04 14.06 2.96
C PHE A 95 -14.98 14.40 4.12
N ALA A 96 -14.46 14.38 5.35
CA ALA A 96 -15.10 15.00 6.50
C ALA A 96 -14.90 16.52 6.36
N GLY A 97 -15.49 17.10 5.31
CA GLY A 97 -15.65 18.53 5.19
C GLY A 97 -16.67 18.96 6.24
N GLY A 98 -16.17 19.48 7.36
CA GLY A 98 -16.91 20.41 8.21
C GLY A 98 -16.72 21.82 7.70
#